data_AF-A0A3M1C0C0-F1
#
_entry.id   AF-A0A3M1C0C0-F1
#
_cell.length_a   1.000
_cell.length_b   1.000
_cell.length_c   1.000
_cell.angle_alpha   90.00
_cell.angle_beta   90.00
_cell.angle_gamma   90.00
#
_symmetry.space_group_name_H-M   'P 1'
#
loop_
_entity.id
_entity.type
_entity.pdbx_description
1 polymer ?
#
loop_
_entity_poly.entity_id
_entity_poly.type
_entity_poly.pdbx_seq_one_letter_code
_entity_poly.pdbx_strand_id
1 'polypeptide(L)'
;MILKDTTKYYRVLNLAASTFNDATTSYFHKSVGGYHGAKLKKYQELIDFHLSKEIQRFYRMLSQISGADTALETRVLPSLQVINMLNAKYILLPVKSGTIPLPNAFANGNAWFVRDIIYVTNADSEIVKLYSLNTKTQAVVQEKNKLPQMKNDYSAKGTIYLTAYAPNALKYTSITDEEQFAVFSDIYYPKGWNAYIDGQLQPHTCVNYVLRGMIVPKGTHIIEFKFEPKSYKIGNSIAYVGSTLIYLNVVLSLWMIWKQLKNDRA
;
A
#
# COMPACT_ATOMS: atom_id res chain seq x y z
N MET A 1 -7.17 -22.45 -5.05
CA MET A 1 -7.31 -21.93 -3.68
C MET A 1 -7.39 -20.41 -3.69
N ILE A 2 -6.37 -19.71 -4.22
CA ILE A 2 -6.37 -18.23 -4.34
C ILE A 2 -7.51 -17.69 -5.23
N LEU A 3 -7.73 -18.30 -6.40
CA LEU A 3 -8.80 -17.88 -7.33
C LEU A 3 -10.23 -18.13 -6.80
N LYS A 4 -10.38 -18.89 -5.70
CA LYS A 4 -11.68 -19.17 -5.06
C LYS A 4 -11.91 -18.31 -3.81
N ASP A 5 -10.91 -17.52 -3.39
CA ASP A 5 -11.02 -16.66 -2.22
C ASP A 5 -11.84 -15.41 -2.56
N THR A 6 -12.97 -15.23 -1.87
CA THR A 6 -13.87 -14.09 -2.02
C THR A 6 -13.38 -12.83 -1.30
N THR A 7 -12.29 -12.94 -0.53
CA THR A 7 -11.63 -11.80 0.11
C THR A 7 -11.14 -10.85 -0.99
N LYS A 8 -11.81 -9.70 -1.12
CA LYS A 8 -11.63 -8.82 -2.28
C LYS A 8 -10.20 -8.25 -2.40
N TYR A 9 -9.50 -8.05 -1.28
CA TYR A 9 -8.27 -7.26 -1.24
C TYR A 9 -7.21 -7.88 -0.32
N TYR A 10 -6.25 -8.58 -0.92
CA TYR A 10 -5.06 -9.13 -0.25
C TYR A 10 -3.85 -9.05 -1.19
N ARG A 11 -2.64 -9.23 -0.63
CA ARG A 11 -1.41 -9.38 -1.40
C ARG A 11 -0.89 -10.81 -1.38
N VAL A 12 -0.13 -11.16 -2.41
CA VAL A 12 0.56 -12.44 -2.58
C VAL A 12 2.07 -12.19 -2.57
N LEU A 13 2.80 -13.02 -1.82
CA LEU A 13 4.26 -13.04 -1.84
C LEU A 13 4.70 -14.25 -2.67
N ASN A 14 5.23 -14.02 -3.87
CA ASN A 14 5.73 -15.09 -4.71
C ASN A 14 7.20 -15.40 -4.43
N LEU A 15 7.47 -16.54 -3.78
CA LEU A 15 8.83 -17.02 -3.52
C LEU A 15 9.31 -18.07 -4.52
N ALA A 16 8.46 -18.45 -5.48
CA ALA A 16 8.81 -19.39 -6.55
C ALA A 16 9.45 -18.70 -7.77
N ALA A 17 9.43 -17.37 -7.82
CA ALA A 17 10.10 -16.54 -8.81
C ALA A 17 11.11 -15.60 -8.14
N SER A 18 11.84 -14.81 -8.93
CA SER A 18 12.66 -13.70 -8.40
C SER A 18 11.74 -12.64 -7.78
N THR A 19 11.44 -12.77 -6.48
CA THR A 19 10.35 -12.07 -5.78
C THR A 19 10.31 -10.58 -6.06
N PHE A 20 11.45 -9.91 -6.14
CA PHE A 20 11.55 -8.45 -6.31
C PHE A 20 11.94 -8.01 -7.73
N ASN A 21 11.98 -8.95 -8.69
CA ASN A 21 12.31 -8.72 -10.10
C ASN A 21 11.36 -9.43 -11.08
N ASP A 22 10.30 -10.09 -10.59
CA ASP A 22 9.27 -10.71 -11.42
C ASP A 22 8.16 -9.71 -11.78
N ALA A 23 7.70 -9.69 -13.03
CA ALA A 23 6.55 -8.88 -13.44
C ALA A 23 5.25 -9.70 -13.55
N THR A 24 5.34 -11.03 -13.63
CA THR A 24 4.22 -11.90 -14.00
C THR A 24 3.20 -12.05 -12.87
N THR A 25 3.65 -12.12 -11.62
CA THR A 25 2.76 -12.24 -10.44
C THR A 25 1.75 -11.09 -10.39
N SER A 26 2.19 -9.88 -10.70
CA SER A 26 1.39 -8.65 -10.63
C SER A 26 0.24 -8.61 -11.65
N TYR A 27 0.32 -9.42 -12.71
CA TYR A 27 -0.76 -9.54 -13.70
C TYR A 27 -2.00 -10.22 -13.12
N PHE A 28 -1.80 -11.24 -12.27
CA PHE A 28 -2.89 -12.04 -11.68
C PHE A 28 -3.24 -11.63 -10.26
N HIS A 29 -2.27 -11.12 -9.51
CA HIS A 29 -2.40 -10.87 -8.07
C HIS A 29 -1.74 -9.56 -7.67
N LYS A 30 -2.24 -8.92 -6.61
CA LYS A 30 -1.51 -7.81 -5.99
C LYS A 30 -0.25 -8.38 -5.33
N SER A 31 0.93 -8.08 -5.85
CA SER A 31 2.19 -8.63 -5.34
C SER A 31 2.74 -7.79 -4.19
N VAL A 32 3.33 -8.43 -3.18
CA VAL A 32 4.24 -7.76 -2.22
C VAL A 32 5.56 -7.42 -2.92
N GLY A 33 6.01 -8.30 -3.81
CA GLY A 33 7.21 -8.08 -4.59
C GLY A 33 6.90 -7.37 -5.90
N GLY A 34 7.64 -7.74 -6.93
CA GLY A 34 7.45 -7.26 -8.29
C GLY A 34 8.61 -6.41 -8.82
N TYR A 35 8.80 -6.42 -10.14
CA TYR A 35 9.70 -5.50 -10.81
C TYR A 35 9.07 -4.12 -10.99
N HIS A 36 9.86 -3.07 -10.77
CA HIS A 36 9.53 -1.71 -11.15
C HIS A 36 10.81 -0.91 -11.46
N GLY A 37 10.87 -0.27 -12.63
CA GLY A 37 12.05 0.47 -13.08
C GLY A 37 12.38 1.73 -12.26
N ALA A 38 11.41 2.25 -11.50
CA ALA A 38 11.56 3.41 -10.62
C ALA A 38 11.13 3.09 -9.18
N LYS A 39 11.62 1.97 -8.62
CA LYS A 39 11.28 1.53 -7.26
C LYS A 39 11.62 2.62 -6.22
N LEU A 40 10.71 2.87 -5.29
CA LEU A 40 10.94 3.84 -4.21
C LEU A 40 12.12 3.40 -3.35
N LYS A 41 13.06 4.34 -3.08
CA LYS A 41 14.24 4.08 -2.24
C LYS A 41 13.88 3.42 -0.90
N LYS A 42 12.90 3.98 -0.18
CA LYS A 42 12.42 3.42 1.09
C LYS A 42 11.90 1.97 0.97
N TYR A 43 11.29 1.63 -0.15
CA TYR A 43 10.83 0.25 -0.38
C TYR A 43 11.99 -0.69 -0.68
N GLN A 44 13.00 -0.23 -1.42
CA GLN A 44 14.24 -0.98 -1.63
C GLN A 44 14.98 -1.20 -0.29
N GLU A 45 15.08 -0.18 0.55
CA GLU A 45 15.65 -0.30 1.90
C GLU A 45 14.86 -1.30 2.75
N LEU A 46 13.52 -1.31 2.69
CA LEU A 46 12.69 -2.32 3.36
C LEU A 46 12.97 -3.75 2.83
N ILE A 47 13.19 -3.91 1.52
CA ILE A 47 13.55 -5.19 0.92
C ILE A 47 14.89 -5.68 1.47
N ASP A 48 15.90 -4.82 1.49
CA ASP A 48 17.28 -5.19 1.80
C ASP A 48 17.47 -5.44 3.30
N PHE A 49 16.87 -4.61 4.15
CA PHE A 49 16.99 -4.74 5.59
C PHE A 49 16.05 -5.80 6.18
N HIS A 50 14.84 -5.94 5.66
CA HIS A 50 13.80 -6.76 6.29
C HIS A 50 13.30 -7.90 5.42
N LEU A 51 12.64 -7.60 4.29
CA LEU A 51 11.89 -8.65 3.56
C LEU A 51 12.81 -9.79 3.12
N SER A 52 14.00 -9.49 2.60
CA SER A 52 14.96 -10.53 2.19
C SER A 52 15.41 -11.39 3.37
N LYS A 53 15.60 -10.79 4.55
CA LYS A 53 16.01 -11.51 5.77
C LYS A 53 14.85 -12.32 6.36
N GLU A 54 13.63 -11.79 6.35
CA GLU A 54 12.44 -12.53 6.77
C GLU A 54 12.20 -13.74 5.86
N ILE A 55 12.38 -13.60 4.54
CA ILE A 55 12.29 -14.71 3.58
C ILE A 55 13.37 -15.77 3.85
N GLN A 56 14.63 -15.37 4.09
CA GLN A 56 15.70 -16.31 4.44
C GLN A 56 15.43 -17.04 5.75
N ARG A 57 14.94 -16.33 6.78
CA ARG A 57 14.55 -16.90 8.07
C ARG A 57 13.37 -17.85 7.90
N PHE A 58 12.37 -17.47 7.10
CA PHE A 58 11.21 -18.30 6.77
C PHE A 58 11.65 -19.65 6.20
N TYR A 59 12.51 -19.68 5.19
CA TYR A 59 13.03 -20.92 4.61
C TYR A 59 13.80 -21.78 5.63
N ARG A 60 14.64 -21.14 6.47
CA ARG A 60 15.40 -21.84 7.51
C ARG A 60 14.50 -22.46 8.57
N MET A 61 13.43 -21.77 8.97
CA MET A 61 12.48 -22.30 9.94
C MET A 61 11.62 -23.40 9.33
N LEU A 62 11.24 -23.25 8.05
CA LEU A 62 10.46 -24.25 7.34
C LEU A 62 11.23 -25.59 7.22
N SER A 63 12.54 -25.54 6.96
CA SER A 63 13.37 -26.77 6.89
C SER A 63 13.61 -27.46 8.23
N GLN A 64 13.39 -26.74 9.35
CA GLN A 64 13.51 -27.28 10.71
C GLN A 64 12.20 -27.89 11.22
N ILE A 65 11.09 -27.71 10.52
CA ILE A 65 9.78 -28.23 10.92
C ILE A 65 9.53 -29.56 10.22
N SER A 66 9.60 -30.63 10.99
CA SER A 66 9.29 -32.00 10.54
C SER A 66 7.77 -32.24 10.52
N GLY A 67 7.05 -31.57 9.63
CA GLY A 67 5.66 -31.92 9.27
C GLY A 67 4.55 -31.58 10.28
N ALA A 68 4.82 -30.75 11.31
CA ALA A 68 3.77 -30.29 12.22
C ALA A 68 3.23 -28.90 11.80
N ASP A 69 2.01 -28.86 11.26
CA ASP A 69 1.30 -27.63 10.88
C ASP A 69 1.22 -26.62 12.03
N THR A 70 1.08 -27.10 13.27
CA THR A 70 1.03 -26.25 14.46
C THR A 70 2.30 -25.42 14.65
N ALA A 71 3.48 -25.92 14.29
CA ALA A 71 4.73 -25.16 14.42
C ALA A 71 4.83 -24.04 13.39
N LEU A 72 4.26 -24.25 12.20
CA LEU A 72 4.19 -23.24 11.15
C LEU A 72 3.33 -22.06 11.61
N GLU A 73 2.15 -22.36 12.17
CA GLU A 73 1.21 -21.35 12.63
C GLU A 73 1.65 -20.65 13.93
N THR A 74 2.23 -21.37 14.89
CA THR A 74 2.56 -20.78 16.20
C THR A 74 3.93 -20.10 16.25
N ARG A 75 4.86 -20.45 15.36
CA ARG A 75 6.25 -19.93 15.41
C ARG A 75 6.68 -19.21 14.15
N VAL A 76 6.38 -19.76 12.97
CA VAL A 76 6.93 -19.23 11.71
C VAL A 76 6.14 -18.01 11.24
N LEU A 77 4.86 -18.16 10.95
CA LEU A 77 4.02 -17.10 10.39
C LEU A 77 3.92 -15.84 11.29
N PRO A 78 3.83 -15.94 12.63
CA PRO A 78 3.84 -14.77 13.50
C PRO A 78 5.17 -14.02 13.49
N SER A 79 6.28 -14.68 13.14
CA SER A 79 7.60 -14.05 13.11
C SER A 79 7.79 -13.11 11.91
N LEU A 80 6.97 -13.24 10.86
CA LEU A 80 7.09 -12.51 9.60
C LEU A 80 6.48 -11.10 9.68
N GLN A 81 6.89 -10.31 10.67
CA GLN A 81 6.29 -9.03 11.03
C GLN A 81 6.18 -8.07 9.85
N VAL A 82 7.23 -7.91 9.05
CA VAL A 82 7.24 -6.97 7.92
C VAL A 82 6.41 -7.51 6.74
N ILE A 83 6.44 -8.81 6.47
CA ILE A 83 5.56 -9.45 5.48
C ILE A 83 4.08 -9.33 5.91
N ASN A 84 3.79 -9.49 7.21
CA ASN A 84 2.45 -9.44 7.78
C ASN A 84 1.84 -8.04 7.69
N MET A 85 2.62 -6.99 7.98
CA MET A 85 2.14 -5.60 7.84
C MET A 85 1.89 -5.17 6.39
N LEU A 86 2.49 -5.85 5.41
CA LEU A 86 2.20 -5.68 3.98
C LEU A 86 0.98 -6.48 3.49
N ASN A 87 0.19 -7.05 4.42
CA ASN A 87 -1.04 -7.78 4.13
C ASN A 87 -0.83 -8.95 3.14
N ALA A 88 0.29 -9.66 3.28
CA ALA A 88 0.61 -10.84 2.49
C ALA A 88 -0.22 -12.04 2.97
N LYS A 89 -1.40 -12.26 2.36
CA LYS A 89 -2.32 -13.34 2.76
C LYS A 89 -1.90 -14.71 2.25
N TYR A 90 -1.20 -14.75 1.12
CA TYR A 90 -0.69 -15.99 0.54
C TYR A 90 0.79 -15.88 0.22
N ILE A 91 1.54 -16.93 0.57
CA ILE A 91 2.95 -17.10 0.22
C ILE A 91 3.03 -18.25 -0.78
N LEU A 92 3.49 -17.99 -2.01
CA LEU A 92 3.65 -19.05 -3.03
C LEU A 92 5.01 -19.69 -2.87
N LEU A 93 5.03 -20.99 -2.59
CA LEU A 93 6.24 -21.77 -2.42
C LEU A 93 6.56 -22.57 -3.69
N PRO A 94 7.83 -22.63 -4.11
CA PRO A 94 8.24 -23.49 -5.21
C PRO A 94 8.16 -24.96 -4.80
N VAL A 95 7.61 -25.79 -5.67
CA VAL A 95 7.64 -27.26 -5.57
C VAL A 95 8.12 -27.85 -6.91
N LYS A 96 8.51 -29.13 -6.91
CA LYS A 96 9.05 -29.80 -8.11
C LYS A 96 8.18 -29.66 -9.37
N SER A 97 6.86 -29.52 -9.20
CA SER A 97 5.90 -29.44 -10.31
C SER A 97 5.00 -28.19 -10.21
N GLY A 98 5.57 -27.03 -9.85
CA GLY A 98 4.88 -25.75 -9.89
C GLY A 98 4.96 -24.98 -8.57
N THR A 99 3.83 -24.39 -8.16
CA THR A 99 3.76 -23.59 -6.94
C THR A 99 2.60 -24.03 -6.06
N ILE A 100 2.80 -23.98 -4.74
CA ILE A 100 1.73 -24.23 -3.76
C ILE A 100 1.49 -22.97 -2.92
N PRO A 101 0.22 -22.54 -2.75
CA PRO A 101 -0.09 -21.40 -1.91
C PRO A 101 -0.15 -21.79 -0.44
N LEU A 102 0.70 -21.19 0.39
CA LEU A 102 0.61 -21.25 1.84
C LEU A 102 -0.22 -20.07 2.36
N PRO A 103 -1.39 -20.30 3.01
CA PRO A 103 -2.15 -19.23 3.65
C PRO A 103 -1.40 -18.66 4.86
N ASN A 104 -1.42 -17.34 5.00
CA ASN A 104 -0.86 -16.63 6.13
C ASN A 104 -1.99 -16.02 6.98
N ALA A 105 -2.35 -16.71 8.06
CA ALA A 105 -3.37 -16.25 9.00
C ALA A 105 -2.93 -15.02 9.82
N PHE A 106 -1.63 -14.67 9.80
CA PHE A 106 -1.05 -13.58 10.59
C PHE A 106 -0.89 -12.28 9.79
N ALA A 107 -1.39 -12.22 8.56
CA ALA A 107 -1.46 -10.96 7.83
C ALA A 107 -2.26 -9.91 8.63
N ASN A 108 -1.74 -8.68 8.75
CA ASN A 108 -2.35 -7.67 9.61
C ASN A 108 -3.69 -7.15 9.06
N GLY A 109 -3.97 -7.37 7.78
CA GLY A 109 -5.12 -6.84 7.07
C GLY A 109 -4.78 -5.56 6.28
N ASN A 110 -5.76 -5.04 5.54
CA ASN A 110 -5.58 -3.80 4.75
C ASN A 110 -5.45 -2.56 5.64
N ALA A 111 -6.05 -2.59 6.83
CA ALA A 111 -5.89 -1.59 7.87
C ALA A 111 -6.13 -2.26 9.23
N TRP A 112 -5.54 -1.72 10.30
CA TRP A 112 -5.74 -2.17 11.66
C TRP A 112 -5.46 -1.05 12.66
N PHE A 113 -6.00 -1.17 13.87
CA PHE A 113 -5.64 -0.28 14.98
C PHE A 113 -4.45 -0.83 15.75
N VAL A 114 -3.59 0.06 16.22
CA VAL A 114 -2.43 -0.27 17.07
C VAL A 114 -2.62 0.32 18.46
N ARG A 115 -1.97 -0.31 19.44
CA ARG A 115 -2.01 0.09 20.85
C ARG A 115 -0.91 1.09 21.17
N ASP A 116 0.32 0.81 20.74
CA ASP A 116 1.50 1.58 21.15
C ASP A 116 2.13 2.31 19.95
N ILE A 117 2.42 3.59 20.10
CA ILE A 117 3.19 4.40 19.15
C ILE A 117 4.58 4.64 19.71
N ILE A 118 5.58 4.14 19.01
CA ILE A 118 7.00 4.28 19.34
C ILE A 118 7.59 5.40 18.49
N TYR A 119 8.04 6.46 19.15
CA TYR A 119 8.70 7.57 18.46
C TYR A 119 10.20 7.33 18.35
N VAL A 120 10.77 7.69 17.20
CA VAL A 120 12.19 7.57 16.90
C VAL A 120 12.70 8.82 16.20
N THR A 121 13.99 9.11 16.33
CA THR A 121 14.53 10.40 15.89
C THR A 121 14.73 10.49 14.38
N ASN A 122 15.00 9.38 13.70
CA ASN A 122 15.39 9.39 12.28
C ASN A 122 15.00 8.10 11.54
N ALA A 123 15.29 8.06 10.23
CA ALA A 123 14.94 6.93 9.38
C ALA A 123 15.68 5.63 9.75
N ASP A 124 16.94 5.73 10.18
CA ASP A 124 17.77 4.58 10.53
C ASP A 124 17.23 3.88 11.79
N SER A 125 16.89 4.67 12.81
CA SER A 125 16.25 4.15 14.02
C SER A 125 14.85 3.58 13.75
N GLU A 126 14.08 4.17 12.81
CA GLU A 126 12.79 3.64 12.39
C GLU A 126 12.90 2.27 11.74
N ILE A 127 13.79 2.12 10.74
CA ILE A 127 13.96 0.83 10.04
C ILE A 127 14.57 -0.22 10.97
N VAL A 128 15.51 0.13 11.84
CA VAL A 128 16.08 -0.81 12.81
C VAL A 128 15.02 -1.27 13.80
N LYS A 129 14.10 -0.40 14.24
CA LYS A 129 13.08 -0.76 15.22
C LYS A 129 12.16 -1.87 14.72
N LEU A 130 11.91 -1.96 13.40
CA LEU A 130 11.08 -3.01 12.79
C LEU A 130 11.55 -4.44 13.10
N TYR A 131 12.84 -4.68 13.40
CA TYR A 131 13.32 -6.04 13.76
C TYR A 131 12.69 -6.61 15.04
N SER A 132 12.21 -5.73 15.93
CA SER A 132 11.64 -6.10 17.24
C SER A 132 10.20 -5.63 17.41
N LEU A 133 9.62 -4.99 16.38
CA LEU A 133 8.29 -4.41 16.45
C LEU A 133 7.22 -5.48 16.26
N ASN A 134 6.24 -5.55 17.15
CA ASN A 134 5.00 -6.25 16.85
C ASN A 134 4.11 -5.34 16.01
N THR A 135 4.16 -5.51 14.69
CA THR A 135 3.47 -4.63 13.72
C THR A 135 1.95 -4.65 13.84
N LYS A 136 1.37 -5.69 14.45
CA LYS A 136 -0.08 -5.80 14.63
C LYS A 136 -0.58 -4.91 15.76
N THR A 137 0.24 -4.69 16.79
CA THR A 137 -0.16 -3.93 18.00
C THR A 137 0.65 -2.66 18.21
N GLN A 138 1.73 -2.45 17.46
CA GLN A 138 2.62 -1.31 17.61
C GLN A 138 2.92 -0.67 16.26
N ALA A 139 3.09 0.65 16.28
CA ALA A 139 3.62 1.40 15.15
C ALA A 139 4.85 2.19 15.58
N VAL A 140 5.84 2.30 14.69
CA VAL A 140 6.99 3.18 14.86
C VAL A 140 6.85 4.40 13.95
N VAL A 141 7.17 5.59 14.47
CA VAL A 141 6.98 6.88 13.77
C VAL A 141 8.19 7.78 14.02
N GLN A 142 8.72 8.42 12.97
CA GLN A 142 9.74 9.45 13.16
C GLN A 142 9.15 10.69 13.86
N GLU A 143 9.92 11.35 14.72
CA GLU A 143 9.49 12.59 15.41
C GLU A 143 8.99 13.66 14.42
N LYS A 144 9.66 13.82 13.27
CA LYS A 144 9.25 14.75 12.21
C LYS A 144 7.89 14.42 11.56
N ASN A 145 7.43 13.18 11.72
CA ASN A 145 6.19 12.65 11.17
C ASN A 145 5.07 12.61 12.24
N LYS A 146 5.33 13.08 13.46
CA LYS A 146 4.35 13.12 14.53
C LYS A 146 3.20 14.08 14.20
N LEU A 147 1.96 13.61 14.36
CA LEU A 147 0.77 14.46 14.20
C LEU A 147 0.47 15.20 15.53
N PRO A 148 -0.09 16.41 15.50
CA PRO A 148 -0.30 17.23 16.70
C PRO A 148 -1.11 16.56 17.82
N GLN A 149 -2.09 15.72 17.48
CA GLN A 149 -2.98 15.02 18.42
C GLN A 149 -2.57 13.56 18.65
N MET A 150 -1.39 13.15 18.18
CA MET A 150 -0.96 11.76 18.29
C MET A 150 -0.54 11.45 19.74
N LYS A 151 -1.14 10.41 20.31
CA LYS A 151 -0.84 9.88 21.65
C LYS A 151 0.25 8.81 21.55
N ASN A 152 0.77 8.39 22.70
CA ASN A 152 1.71 7.27 22.77
C ASN A 152 0.97 5.93 22.84
N ASP A 153 -0.24 5.93 23.39
CA ASP A 153 -1.06 4.76 23.63
C ASP A 153 -2.52 4.97 23.19
N TYR A 154 -3.12 3.88 22.74
CA TYR A 154 -4.51 3.76 22.26
C TYR A 154 -5.06 2.41 22.72
N SER A 155 -6.38 2.25 22.80
CA SER A 155 -6.95 0.96 23.26
C SER A 155 -6.92 -0.14 22.19
N ALA A 156 -6.69 0.23 20.92
CA ALA A 156 -6.75 -0.65 19.75
C ALA A 156 -8.08 -1.43 19.63
N LYS A 157 -9.16 -0.91 20.22
CA LYS A 157 -10.48 -1.51 20.21
C LYS A 157 -11.29 -1.02 19.01
N GLY A 158 -12.00 -1.93 18.38
CA GLY A 158 -12.83 -1.66 17.21
C GLY A 158 -12.31 -2.38 15.96
N THR A 159 -12.94 -2.09 14.83
CA THR A 159 -12.64 -2.73 13.55
C THR A 159 -12.50 -1.69 12.46
N ILE A 160 -11.51 -1.90 11.59
CA ILE A 160 -11.32 -1.11 10.37
C ILE A 160 -11.05 -2.07 9.21
N TYR A 161 -11.77 -1.90 8.11
CA TYR A 161 -11.65 -2.80 6.95
C TYR A 161 -11.91 -2.07 5.64
N LEU A 162 -11.25 -2.54 4.59
CA LEU A 162 -11.34 -1.98 3.24
C LEU A 162 -12.64 -2.44 2.59
N THR A 163 -13.47 -1.49 2.14
CA THR A 163 -14.76 -1.74 1.50
C THR A 163 -14.72 -1.57 -0.01
N ALA A 164 -13.85 -0.70 -0.53
CA ALA A 164 -13.62 -0.56 -1.96
C ALA A 164 -12.16 -0.21 -2.29
N TYR A 165 -11.69 -0.66 -3.45
CA TYR A 165 -10.32 -0.44 -3.93
C TYR A 165 -10.34 -0.05 -5.41
N ALA A 166 -9.56 0.99 -5.72
CA ALA A 166 -9.11 1.36 -7.04
C ALA A 166 -7.64 1.83 -6.94
N PRO A 167 -6.85 1.78 -8.03
CA PRO A 167 -5.46 2.22 -8.01
C PRO A 167 -5.25 3.66 -7.50
N ASN A 168 -6.24 4.53 -7.70
CA ASN A 168 -6.22 5.94 -7.31
C ASN A 168 -7.19 6.27 -6.15
N ALA A 169 -7.91 5.29 -5.60
CA ALA A 169 -8.87 5.52 -4.52
C ALA A 169 -9.05 4.30 -3.62
N LEU A 170 -9.03 4.49 -2.32
CA LEU A 170 -9.24 3.44 -1.32
C LEU A 170 -10.34 3.89 -0.37
N LYS A 171 -11.27 2.99 -0.02
CA LYS A 171 -12.36 3.28 0.90
C LYS A 171 -12.40 2.25 2.01
N TYR A 172 -12.41 2.70 3.25
CA TYR A 172 -12.47 1.88 4.45
C TYR A 172 -13.68 2.28 5.29
N THR A 173 -14.17 1.33 6.07
CA THR A 173 -15.14 1.57 7.14
C THR A 173 -14.44 1.30 8.46
N SER A 174 -14.59 2.24 9.39
CA SER A 174 -14.08 2.16 10.76
C SER A 174 -15.23 2.17 11.74
N ILE A 175 -15.16 1.34 12.77
CA ILE A 175 -16.12 1.27 13.88
C ILE A 175 -15.30 1.17 15.18
N THR A 176 -15.38 2.18 16.03
CA THR A 176 -14.69 2.20 17.33
C THR A 176 -15.41 3.08 18.35
N ASP A 177 -15.33 2.73 19.63
CA ASP A 177 -15.97 3.46 20.73
C ASP A 177 -15.05 4.52 21.37
N GLU A 178 -13.81 4.63 20.89
CA GLU A 178 -12.78 5.54 21.38
C GLU A 178 -11.96 6.06 20.20
N GLU A 179 -11.20 7.14 20.40
CA GLU A 179 -10.21 7.56 19.41
C GLU A 179 -9.11 6.50 19.29
N GLN A 180 -8.73 6.14 18.06
CA GLN A 180 -7.72 5.13 17.76
C GLN A 180 -6.65 5.66 16.80
N PHE A 181 -5.51 4.98 16.76
CA PHE A 181 -4.54 5.15 15.68
C PHE A 181 -4.60 3.97 14.71
N ALA A 182 -4.96 4.27 13.46
CA ALA A 182 -5.03 3.29 12.39
C ALA A 182 -3.73 3.27 11.58
N VAL A 183 -3.26 2.07 11.27
CA VAL A 183 -2.21 1.81 10.26
C VAL A 183 -2.88 1.21 9.04
N PHE A 184 -2.50 1.70 7.85
CA PHE A 184 -2.98 1.20 6.56
C PHE A 184 -1.83 0.52 5.84
N SER A 185 -2.09 -0.67 5.31
CA SER A 185 -1.14 -1.47 4.55
C SER A 185 -0.88 -0.90 3.15
N ASP A 186 -0.81 0.42 2.97
CA ASP A 186 -0.53 1.07 1.70
C ASP A 186 0.68 1.99 1.83
N ILE A 187 1.48 2.04 0.78
CA ILE A 187 2.76 2.77 0.81
C ILE A 187 2.48 4.27 0.94
N TYR A 188 3.08 4.89 1.95
CA TYR A 188 3.06 6.32 2.17
C TYR A 188 3.84 7.02 1.07
N TYR A 189 3.15 7.93 0.38
CA TYR A 189 3.75 8.78 -0.63
C TYR A 189 3.21 10.20 -0.45
N PRO A 190 4.05 11.15 0.00
CA PRO A 190 3.58 12.49 0.42
C PRO A 190 3.06 13.35 -0.75
N LYS A 191 3.28 12.93 -2.00
CA LYS A 191 2.90 13.69 -3.19
C LYS A 191 1.63 13.13 -3.80
N GLY A 192 0.48 13.70 -3.46
CA GLY A 192 -0.78 13.49 -4.17
C GLY A 192 -1.78 12.57 -3.49
N TRP A 193 -1.43 11.83 -2.44
CA TRP A 193 -2.44 11.13 -1.65
C TRP A 193 -3.04 12.05 -0.59
N ASN A 194 -4.36 12.16 -0.58
CA ASN A 194 -5.14 12.85 0.44
C ASN A 194 -5.99 11.84 1.20
N ALA A 195 -6.19 12.06 2.51
CA ALA A 195 -7.03 11.23 3.36
C ALA A 195 -8.25 12.04 3.82
N TYR A 196 -9.41 11.39 3.87
CA TYR A 196 -10.67 11.99 4.28
C TYR A 196 -11.36 11.11 5.31
N ILE A 197 -11.99 11.72 6.31
CA ILE A 197 -12.94 11.06 7.21
C ILE A 197 -14.29 11.73 6.99
N ASP A 198 -15.30 10.96 6.58
CA ASP A 198 -16.64 11.44 6.25
C ASP A 198 -16.64 12.64 5.29
N GLY A 199 -15.73 12.61 4.32
CA GLY A 199 -15.57 13.66 3.30
C GLY A 199 -14.74 14.86 3.74
N GLN A 200 -14.36 14.97 5.02
CA GLN A 200 -13.49 16.04 5.52
C GLN A 200 -12.02 15.66 5.42
N LEU A 201 -11.19 16.57 4.93
CA LEU A 201 -9.75 16.34 4.78
C LEU A 201 -9.09 16.16 6.15
N GLN A 202 -8.32 15.08 6.31
CA GLN A 202 -7.63 14.75 7.55
C GLN A 202 -6.14 14.50 7.32
N PRO A 203 -5.27 14.88 8.27
CA PRO A 203 -3.85 14.59 8.16
C PRO A 203 -3.60 13.08 8.33
N HIS A 204 -2.65 12.57 7.56
CA HIS A 204 -2.10 11.23 7.70
C HIS A 204 -0.58 11.31 7.60
N THR A 205 0.11 10.30 8.09
CA THR A 205 1.57 10.33 8.23
C THR A 205 2.22 9.01 7.82
N CYS A 206 3.54 9.02 7.71
CA CYS A 206 4.37 7.84 7.46
C CYS A 206 4.63 7.11 8.78
N VAL A 207 4.34 5.81 8.81
CA VAL A 207 4.59 4.92 9.95
C VAL A 207 5.22 3.62 9.46
N ASN A 208 5.88 2.88 10.35
CA ASN A 208 6.53 1.61 10.03
C ASN A 208 7.40 1.71 8.77
N TYR A 209 8.14 2.81 8.66
CA TYR A 209 9.04 3.16 7.57
C TYR A 209 8.41 3.48 6.21
N VAL A 210 7.39 2.72 5.80
CA VAL A 210 6.76 2.82 4.46
C VAL A 210 5.23 2.93 4.48
N LEU A 211 4.55 2.68 5.59
CA LEU A 211 3.08 2.59 5.64
C LEU A 211 2.44 3.94 5.99
N ARG A 212 1.13 4.04 5.79
CA ARG A 212 0.34 5.20 6.22
C ARG A 212 -0.22 4.97 7.61
N GLY A 213 -0.30 6.03 8.40
CA GLY A 213 -1.02 6.03 9.67
C GLY A 213 -1.88 7.29 9.82
N MET A 214 -3.00 7.19 10.53
CA MET A 214 -3.86 8.33 10.83
C MET A 214 -4.60 8.13 12.16
N ILE A 215 -4.99 9.24 12.78
CA ILE A 215 -5.87 9.23 13.93
C ILE A 215 -7.30 9.07 13.42
N VAL A 216 -8.07 8.18 14.03
CA VAL A 216 -9.46 7.91 13.70
C VAL A 216 -10.31 8.24 14.94
N PRO A 217 -11.28 9.16 14.84
CA PRO A 217 -12.12 9.53 15.97
C PRO A 217 -13.08 8.39 16.36
N LYS A 218 -13.63 8.51 17.58
CA LYS A 218 -14.70 7.65 18.07
C LYS A 218 -15.91 7.74 17.14
N GLY A 219 -16.47 6.58 16.78
CA GLY A 219 -17.71 6.45 16.02
C GLY A 219 -17.60 5.45 14.88
N THR A 220 -18.61 5.47 14.03
CA THR A 220 -18.59 4.78 12.74
C THR A 220 -18.28 5.79 11.65
N HIS A 221 -17.18 5.57 10.94
CA HIS A 221 -16.66 6.53 9.97
C HIS A 221 -16.30 5.87 8.64
N ILE A 222 -16.47 6.64 7.57
CA ILE A 222 -15.96 6.30 6.24
C ILE A 222 -14.63 7.00 6.06
N ILE A 223 -13.59 6.23 5.79
CA ILE A 223 -12.24 6.75 5.52
C ILE A 223 -11.94 6.56 4.04
N GLU A 224 -11.56 7.64 3.36
CA GLU A 224 -11.23 7.61 1.93
C GLU A 224 -9.81 8.12 1.71
N PHE A 225 -8.97 7.36 1.00
CA PHE A 225 -7.75 7.88 0.41
C PHE A 225 -7.96 8.12 -1.08
N LYS A 226 -7.61 9.31 -1.57
CA LYS A 226 -7.74 9.68 -2.99
C LYS A 226 -6.40 10.18 -3.51
N PHE A 227 -5.99 9.72 -4.69
CA PHE A 227 -4.79 10.17 -5.36
C PHE A 227 -5.11 11.34 -6.29
N GLU A 228 -4.83 12.55 -5.81
CA GLU A 228 -5.12 13.83 -6.45
C GLU A 228 -3.86 14.71 -6.58
N PRO A 229 -2.83 14.27 -7.32
CA PRO A 229 -1.60 15.04 -7.49
C PRO A 229 -1.86 16.37 -8.21
N LYS A 230 -1.36 17.47 -7.64
CA LYS A 230 -1.47 18.81 -8.23
C LYS A 230 -0.89 18.89 -9.65
N SER A 231 0.21 18.18 -9.91
CA SER A 231 0.86 18.12 -11.23
C SER A 231 -0.04 17.54 -12.31
N TYR A 232 -0.88 16.55 -11.99
CA TYR A 232 -1.83 15.98 -12.94
C TYR A 232 -2.90 17.01 -13.33
N LYS A 233 -3.46 17.74 -12.36
CA LYS A 233 -4.45 18.79 -12.64
C LYS A 233 -3.88 19.88 -13.56
N ILE A 234 -2.66 20.34 -13.27
CA ILE A 234 -1.98 21.37 -14.09
C ILE A 234 -1.67 20.82 -15.49
N GLY A 235 -1.08 19.63 -15.58
CA GLY A 235 -0.72 19.02 -16.85
C GLY A 235 -1.93 18.77 -17.75
N ASN A 236 -3.04 18.33 -17.17
CA ASN A 236 -4.28 18.11 -17.92
C ASN A 236 -4.87 19.43 -18.45
N SER A 237 -4.85 20.50 -17.66
CA SER A 237 -5.27 21.83 -18.12
C SER A 237 -4.42 22.33 -19.28
N ILE A 238 -3.08 22.19 -19.20
CA ILE A 238 -2.17 22.58 -20.29
C ILE A 238 -2.45 21.74 -21.54
N ALA A 239 -2.63 20.42 -21.39
CA ALA A 239 -2.95 19.53 -22.49
C ALA A 239 -4.26 19.92 -23.17
N TYR A 240 -5.32 20.23 -22.40
CA TYR A 240 -6.59 20.69 -22.97
C TYR A 240 -6.44 22.00 -23.74
N VAL A 241 -5.71 22.98 -23.20
CA VAL A 241 -5.44 24.24 -23.90
C VAL A 241 -4.69 23.97 -25.20
N GLY A 242 -3.62 23.17 -25.15
CA GLY A 242 -2.84 22.79 -26.32
C GLY A 242 -3.66 22.05 -27.38
N SER A 243 -4.43 21.04 -26.99
CA SER A 243 -5.34 20.32 -27.89
C SER A 243 -6.38 21.24 -28.50
N THR A 244 -6.97 22.15 -27.72
CA THR A 244 -7.94 23.13 -28.22
C THR A 244 -7.30 24.05 -29.26
N LEU A 245 -6.08 24.53 -29.01
CA LEU A 245 -5.34 25.34 -29.98
C LEU A 245 -5.03 24.57 -31.27
N ILE A 246 -4.66 23.28 -31.18
CA ILE A 246 -4.44 22.43 -32.34
C ILE A 246 -5.73 22.28 -33.15
N TYR A 247 -6.86 21.97 -32.50
CA TYR A 247 -8.15 21.87 -33.19
C TYR A 247 -8.56 23.18 -33.86
N LEU A 248 -8.38 24.32 -33.19
CA LEU A 248 -8.64 25.64 -33.77
C LEU A 248 -7.76 25.92 -34.98
N ASN A 249 -6.48 25.55 -34.95
CA ASN A 249 -5.59 25.68 -36.11
C ASN A 249 -6.06 24.82 -37.28
N VAL A 250 -6.43 23.56 -37.04
CA VAL A 250 -6.95 22.66 -38.09
C VAL A 250 -8.23 23.24 -38.72
N VAL A 251 -9.17 23.70 -37.89
CA VAL A 251 -10.42 24.31 -38.37
C VAL A 251 -10.14 25.58 -39.17
N LEU A 252 -9.23 26.43 -38.71
CA LEU A 252 -8.83 27.66 -39.40
C LEU A 252 -8.20 27.34 -40.77
N SER A 253 -7.29 26.36 -40.83
CA SER A 253 -6.65 25.93 -42.09
C SER A 253 -7.67 25.37 -43.08
N LEU A 254 -8.60 24.52 -42.62
CA LEU A 254 -9.68 24.00 -43.47
C LEU A 254 -10.59 25.12 -43.98
N TRP A 255 -10.91 26.10 -43.13
CA TRP A 255 -11.71 27.26 -43.52
C TRP A 255 -11.00 28.13 -44.57
N MET A 256 -9.69 28.36 -44.43
CA MET A 256 -8.89 29.09 -45.40
C MET A 256 -8.85 28.38 -46.77
N ILE A 257 -8.65 27.07 -46.78
CA ILE A 257 -8.66 26.25 -48.01
C ILE A 257 -10.03 26.32 -48.67
N TRP A 258 -11.11 26.15 -47.89
CA TRP A 258 -12.48 26.24 -48.41
C TRP A 258 -12.77 27.62 -49.03
N LYS A 259 -12.29 28.69 -48.39
CA LYS A 259 -12.42 30.06 -48.90
C LYS A 259 -11.66 30.27 -50.22
N GLN A 260 -10.44 29.74 -50.34
CA GLN A 260 -9.67 29.78 -51.60
C GLN A 260 -10.40 29.05 -52.72
N LEU A 261 -10.83 27.81 -52.48
CA LEU A 261 -11.56 27.01 -53.47
C LEU A 261 -12.88 27.66 -53.93
N LYS A 262 -13.53 28.46 -53.08
CA LYS A 262 -14.73 29.22 -53.44
C LYS A 262 -14.39 30.41 -54.33
N ASN A 263 -13.27 31.09 -54.06
CA ASN A 263 -12.82 32.24 -54.87
C ASN A 263 -12.30 31.80 -56.25
N ASP A 264 -11.62 30.65 -56.37
CA ASP A 264 -11.12 30.15 -57.67
C ASP A 264 -12.23 29.63 -58.60
N ARG A 265 -13.45 29.44 -58.09
CA ARG A 265 -14.63 28.99 -58.84
C ARG A 265 -15.56 30.14 -59.27
N ALA A 266 -15.30 31.37 -58.83
CA ALA A 266 -16.07 32.57 -59.16
C ALA A 266 -15.36 33.37 -60.25
#